data_AF-A0A3D2NPN0-F1
#
_entry.id   AF-A0A3D2NPN0-F1
#
_cell.length_a   1.000
_cell.length_b   1.000
_cell.length_c   1.000
_cell.angle_alpha   90.00
_cell.angle_beta   90.00
_cell.angle_gamma   90.00
#
_symmetry.space_group_name_H-M   'P 1'
#
loop_
_entity.id
_entity.type
_entity.pdbx_description
1 polymer ?
#
loop_
_entity_poly.entity_id
_entity_poly.type
_entity_poly.pdbx_seq_one_letter_code
_entity_poly.pdbx_strand_id
1 'polypeptide(L)'
;GYGSRGAYRGDKLTRRVFGEILQADYVAQALAAPGERSVGDALKLKYDVRCYVYNGKIQLVAARLYQGQTTNFRTQGGGFAPVRVVG
;
A
#
# COMPACT_ATOMS: atom_id res chain seq x y z
N GLY A 1 -9.57 -9.84 -3.05
CA GLY A 1 -9.87 -8.54 -3.72
C GLY A 1 -8.69 -8.08 -4.55
N TYR A 2 -8.91 -7.23 -5.56
CA TYR A 2 -7.86 -6.57 -6.35
C TYR A 2 -7.99 -5.05 -6.24
N GLY A 3 -6.87 -4.32 -6.33
CA GLY A 3 -6.88 -2.85 -6.34
C GLY A 3 -7.48 -2.20 -5.09
N SER A 4 -7.33 -2.83 -3.92
CA SER A 4 -7.89 -2.41 -2.63
C SER A 4 -9.43 -2.46 -2.51
N ARG A 5 -10.12 -3.13 -3.43
CA ARG A 5 -11.54 -3.44 -3.27
C ARG A 5 -11.72 -4.44 -2.12
N GLY A 6 -12.61 -4.11 -1.17
CA GLY A 6 -12.85 -4.91 0.02
C GLY A 6 -11.74 -4.84 1.08
N ALA A 7 -10.89 -3.81 1.05
CA ALA A 7 -9.91 -3.58 2.11
C ALA A 7 -10.44 -2.54 3.09
N TYR A 8 -10.51 -2.89 4.37
CA TYR A 8 -11.04 -2.04 5.42
C TYR A 8 -9.96 -1.63 6.41
N ARG A 9 -10.07 -0.41 6.93
CA ARG A 9 -9.24 0.11 8.02
C ARG A 9 -10.06 0.02 9.30
N GLY A 10 -9.60 -0.78 10.27
CA GLY A 10 -10.35 -1.08 11.49
C GLY A 10 -10.77 0.16 12.29
N ASP A 11 -9.92 1.18 12.33
CA ASP A 11 -10.21 2.49 12.97
C ASP A 11 -11.26 3.33 12.24
N LYS A 12 -11.65 2.93 11.03
CA LYS A 12 -12.67 3.59 10.20
C LYS A 12 -13.91 2.73 9.96
N LEU A 13 -14.04 1.62 10.69
CA LEU A 13 -15.19 0.72 10.56
C LEU A 13 -16.35 1.14 11.45
N THR A 14 -17.56 1.09 10.89
CA THR A 14 -18.78 1.13 11.70
C THR A 14 -19.08 -0.28 12.22
N ARG A 15 -19.84 -0.37 13.33
CA ARG A 15 -20.29 -1.68 13.87
C ARG A 15 -21.07 -2.50 12.86
N ARG A 16 -21.89 -1.85 12.04
CA ARG A 16 -22.66 -2.51 10.97
C ARG A 16 -21.72 -3.16 9.94
N VAL A 17 -20.80 -2.39 9.37
CA VAL A 17 -19.85 -2.91 8.36
C VAL A 17 -18.97 -3.98 8.97
N PHE A 18 -18.58 -3.83 10.24
CA PHE A 18 -17.85 -4.89 10.94
C PHE A 18 -18.69 -6.18 11.06
N GLY A 19 -19.98 -6.08 11.40
CA GLY A 19 -20.90 -7.21 11.39
C GLY A 19 -21.01 -7.89 10.02
N GLU A 20 -21.08 -7.11 8.93
CA GLU A 20 -21.07 -7.63 7.55
C GLU A 20 -19.76 -8.37 7.22
N ILE A 21 -18.61 -7.85 7.65
CA ILE A 21 -17.29 -8.48 7.47
C ILE A 21 -17.22 -9.84 8.18
N LEU A 22 -17.77 -9.97 9.39
CA LEU A 22 -17.78 -11.23 10.15
C LEU A 22 -18.60 -12.34 9.47
N GLN A 23 -19.50 -12.00 8.54
CA GLN A 23 -20.33 -12.95 7.79
C GLN A 23 -19.77 -13.29 6.40
N ALA A 24 -18.59 -12.76 6.06
CA ALA A 24 -17.96 -12.94 4.76
C ALA A 24 -16.53 -13.49 4.91
N ASP A 25 -15.98 -14.00 3.81
CA ASP A 25 -14.65 -14.61 3.78
C ASP A 25 -13.55 -13.55 3.64
N TYR A 26 -13.30 -12.83 4.73
CA TYR A 26 -12.21 -11.86 4.85
C TYR A 26 -11.07 -12.42 5.70
N VAL A 27 -9.84 -12.04 5.33
CA VAL A 27 -8.67 -12.23 6.20
C VAL A 27 -8.40 -10.98 7.01
N ALA A 28 -8.00 -11.17 8.27
CA ALA A 28 -7.52 -10.09 9.14
C ALA A 28 -5.99 -10.09 9.17
N GLN A 29 -5.41 -8.89 9.20
CA GLN A 29 -3.97 -8.70 9.32
C GLN A 29 -3.68 -7.60 10.33
N ALA A 30 -2.57 -7.73 11.07
CA ALA A 30 -2.09 -6.65 11.91
C ALA A 30 -1.80 -5.41 11.07
N LEU A 31 -2.06 -4.22 11.63
CA LEU A 31 -1.84 -2.98 10.92
C LEU A 31 -0.33 -2.72 10.77
N ALA A 32 0.16 -2.75 9.53
CA ALA A 32 1.48 -2.23 9.16
C ALA A 32 1.31 -0.82 8.58
N ALA A 33 1.74 0.20 9.34
CA ALA A 33 1.72 1.57 8.83
C ALA A 33 2.72 1.70 7.66
N PRO A 34 2.34 2.34 6.54
CA PRO A 34 3.25 2.54 5.43
C PRO A 34 4.36 3.51 5.85
N GLY A 35 5.58 3.27 5.37
CA GLY A 35 6.65 4.25 5.50
C GLY A 35 6.37 5.48 4.63
N GLU A 36 7.01 6.60 4.96
CA GLU A 36 6.92 7.85 4.20
C GLU A 36 8.28 8.31 3.68
N ARG A 37 8.27 9.05 2.57
CA ARG A 37 9.43 9.69 1.95
C ARG A 37 9.08 11.10 1.52
N SER A 38 10.01 12.03 1.74
CA SER A 38 9.92 13.39 1.20
C SER A 38 10.34 13.39 -0.27
N VAL A 39 9.58 14.06 -1.11
CA VAL A 39 9.84 14.24 -2.55
C VAL A 39 9.87 15.73 -2.87
N GLY A 40 10.89 16.17 -3.60
CA GLY A 40 11.08 17.58 -3.95
C GLY A 40 11.15 18.48 -2.71
N ASP A 41 10.39 19.58 -2.73
CA ASP A 41 10.32 20.60 -1.68
C ASP A 41 9.48 20.17 -0.46
N ALA A 42 9.73 18.97 0.06
CA ALA A 42 9.15 18.38 1.26
C ALA A 42 7.73 17.79 1.17
N LEU A 43 7.24 17.42 -0.02
CA LEU A 43 6.01 16.64 -0.12
C LEU A 43 6.22 15.24 0.47
N LYS A 44 5.56 14.92 1.58
CA LYS A 44 5.60 13.58 2.18
C LYS A 44 4.61 12.65 1.48
N LEU A 45 5.14 11.60 0.87
CA LEU A 45 4.38 10.54 0.22
C LEU A 45 4.61 9.22 0.94
N LYS A 46 3.55 8.42 1.06
CA LYS A 46 3.65 7.03 1.51
C LYS A 46 4.30 6.22 0.42
N TYR A 47 5.02 5.16 0.81
CA TYR A 47 5.57 4.23 -0.15
C TYR A 47 5.25 2.77 0.20
N ASP A 48 5.12 1.97 -0.85
CA ASP A 48 5.27 0.53 -0.79
C ASP A 48 6.38 0.07 -1.74
N VAL A 49 6.91 -1.13 -1.49
CA VAL A 49 7.93 -1.77 -2.32
C VAL A 49 7.29 -2.97 -3.02
N ARG A 50 7.51 -3.05 -4.33
CA ARG A 50 7.04 -4.12 -5.21
C ARG A 50 8.23 -4.89 -5.75
N CYS A 51 8.28 -6.18 -5.41
CA CYS A 51 9.18 -7.14 -6.03
C CYS A 51 8.47 -7.81 -7.21
N TYR A 52 9.05 -7.70 -8.40
CA TYR A 52 8.66 -8.49 -9.56
C TYR A 52 9.48 -9.77 -9.54
N VAL A 53 8.80 -10.92 -9.51
CA VAL A 53 9.40 -12.23 -9.26
C VAL A 53 9.11 -13.15 -10.44
N TYR A 54 10.12 -13.89 -10.85
CA TYR A 54 10.00 -14.97 -11.84
C TYR A 54 10.81 -16.17 -11.35
N ASN A 55 10.20 -17.35 -11.39
CA ASN A 55 10.79 -18.62 -10.93
C ASN A 55 11.44 -18.51 -9.53
N GLY A 56 10.70 -17.95 -8.56
CA GLY A 56 11.17 -17.77 -7.18
C GLY A 56 12.29 -16.72 -6.99
N LYS A 57 12.75 -16.06 -8.05
CA LYS A 57 13.82 -15.06 -8.02
C LYS A 57 13.28 -13.65 -8.29
N ILE A 58 13.70 -12.68 -7.48
CA ILE A 58 13.42 -11.26 -7.71
C ILE A 58 14.15 -10.80 -8.97
N GLN A 59 13.42 -10.25 -9.92
CA GLN A 59 13.92 -9.69 -11.17
C GLN A 59 14.08 -8.17 -11.10
N LEU A 60 13.15 -7.51 -10.39
CA LEU A 60 13.12 -6.06 -10.23
C LEU A 60 12.50 -5.69 -8.89
N VAL A 61 13.04 -4.66 -8.26
CA VAL A 61 12.45 -4.00 -7.09
C VAL A 61 12.12 -2.57 -7.49
N ALA A 62 10.85 -2.18 -7.34
CA ALA A 62 10.39 -0.81 -7.56
C ALA A 62 9.56 -0.34 -6.37
N ALA A 63 9.58 0.96 -6.09
CA ALA A 63 8.69 1.56 -5.11
C ALA A 63 7.51 2.23 -5.81
N ARG A 64 6.40 2.40 -5.08
CA ARG A 64 5.28 3.24 -5.50
C ARG A 64 5.01 4.30 -4.45
N LEU A 65 5.00 5.55 -4.87
CA LEU A 65 4.74 6.71 -4.03
C LEU A 65 3.27 7.16 -4.20
N TYR A 66 2.57 7.38 -3.10
CA TYR A 66 1.15 7.69 -3.11
C TYR A 66 0.68 8.47 -1.88
N GLN A 67 -0.52 9.05 -1.98
CA GLN A 67 -1.28 9.57 -0.84
C GLN A 67 -2.57 8.79 -0.59
N GLY A 68 -3.16 8.98 0.58
CA GLY A 68 -4.42 8.33 0.98
C GLY A 68 -4.22 7.00 1.68
N GLN A 69 -5.27 6.19 1.72
CA GLN A 69 -5.29 4.90 2.41
C GLN A 69 -4.69 3.78 1.54
N THR A 70 -4.89 3.86 0.22
CA THR A 70 -4.54 2.81 -0.74
C THR A 70 -3.60 3.35 -1.80
N THR A 71 -2.73 2.49 -2.32
CA THR A 71 -1.81 2.89 -3.39
C THR A 71 -2.58 3.37 -4.62
N ASN A 72 -2.17 4.50 -5.18
CA ASN A 72 -2.70 5.03 -6.42
C ASN A 72 -1.58 5.72 -7.23
N PHE A 73 -1.86 6.03 -8.49
CA PHE A 73 -0.93 6.67 -9.43
C PHE A 73 -1.40 8.08 -9.85
N ARG A 74 -2.28 8.70 -9.07
CA ARG A 74 -2.87 10.00 -9.42
C ARG A 74 -2.27 11.16 -8.62
N THR A 75 -1.53 10.86 -7.54
CA THR A 75 -0.86 11.88 -6.74
C THR A 75 0.27 12.53 -7.52
N GLN A 76 0.28 13.87 -7.56
CA GLN A 76 1.40 14.64 -8.10
C GLN A 76 2.69 14.32 -7.32
N GLY A 77 3.79 14.09 -8.04
CA GLY A 77 5.06 13.61 -7.45
C GLY A 77 5.02 12.14 -7.00
N GLY A 78 3.89 11.45 -7.17
CA GLY A 78 3.73 10.03 -6.91
C GLY A 78 4.06 9.16 -8.11
N GLY A 79 3.69 7.87 -8.03
CA GLY A 79 3.93 6.89 -9.08
C GLY A 79 5.14 6.01 -8.79
N PHE A 80 5.76 5.46 -9.84
CA PHE A 80 6.92 4.59 -9.66
C PHE A 80 8.15 5.38 -9.20
N ALA A 81 8.91 4.79 -8.28
CA ALA A 81 10.17 5.33 -7.81
C ALA A 81 11.24 4.22 -7.77
N PRO A 82 12.52 4.55 -8.03
CA PRO A 82 13.61 3.60 -7.95
C PRO A 82 13.86 3.19 -6.50
N VAL A 83 14.27 1.93 -6.30
CA VAL A 83 14.73 1.43 -4.99
C VAL A 83 16.23 1.21 -5.06
N ARG A 84 16.95 1.87 -4.15
CA ARG A 84 18.39 1.65 -3.97
C ARG A 84 18.58 0.66 -2.82
N VAL A 85 19.16 -0.50 -3.13
CA VAL A 85 19.65 -1.43 -2.11
C VAL A 85 20.95 -0.84 -1.57
N VAL A 86 21.00 -0.60 -0.26
CA VAL A 86 22.21 -0.18 0.43
C VAL A 86 22.76 -1.44 1.10
N GLY A 87 23.97 -1.82 0.70
CA GLY A 87 24.73 -2.93 1.30
C GLY A 87 25.49 -2.49 2.53
#